data_AF-X1IBK4-F1
#
_entry.id   AF-X1IBK4-F1
#
_cell.length_a   1.000
_cell.length_b   1.000
_cell.length_c   1.000
_cell.angle_alpha   90.00
_cell.angle_beta   90.00
_cell.angle_gamma   90.00
#
_symmetry.space_group_name_H-M   'P 1'
#
loop_
_entity.id
_entity.type
_entity.pdbx_description
1 polymer ?
#
loop_
_entity_poly.entity_id
_entity_poly.type
_entity_poly.pdbx_seq_one_letter_code
_entity_poly.pdbx_strand_id
1 'polypeptide(L)'
;MASGVVPAKIEFVDNFVIRRVEEMTPMGLPVEANALLILETDGSPAAVEADAQQIVDILKKSGAKDVKVAKDANEAAMYWKARSAGFAAVFGAAHTVMAEDVAVPRDKLAEFIRRLGEISKKSGFFIQFLGHAGDGNLHPSIFTDIRNKEEFERAQKTMAEIFRAAM
;
A
#
# COMPACT_ATOMS: atom_id res chain seq x y z
N MET A 1 5.42 -8.58 18.35
CA MET A 1 6.76 -8.11 17.94
C MET A 1 7.78 -9.03 18.57
N ALA A 2 8.50 -9.86 17.80
CA ALA A 2 9.45 -10.83 18.39
C ALA A 2 10.54 -11.31 17.40
N SER A 3 11.10 -10.38 16.62
CA SER A 3 12.31 -10.66 15.83
C SER A 3 13.43 -9.61 15.99
N GLY A 4 13.17 -8.42 16.52
CA GLY A 4 14.21 -7.44 16.82
C GLY A 4 14.72 -6.63 15.61
N VAL A 5 14.55 -7.12 14.38
CA VAL A 5 14.81 -6.33 13.17
C VAL A 5 13.69 -5.32 12.92
N VAL A 6 14.06 -4.06 12.70
CA VAL A 6 13.14 -2.97 12.35
C VAL A 6 13.60 -2.37 11.03
N PRO A 7 12.87 -2.58 9.92
CA PRO A 7 13.19 -1.93 8.66
C PRO A 7 13.13 -0.41 8.80
N ALA A 8 14.01 0.29 8.08
CA ALA A 8 13.99 1.76 7.98
C ALA A 8 12.71 2.25 7.29
N LYS A 9 12.22 1.50 6.29
CA LYS A 9 10.95 1.79 5.60
C LYS A 9 10.15 0.51 5.38
N ILE A 10 8.83 0.65 5.42
CA ILE A 10 7.88 -0.37 5.00
C ILE A 10 6.74 0.33 4.26
N GLU A 11 6.68 0.13 2.94
CA GLU A 11 5.64 0.67 2.09
C GLU A 11 4.65 -0.41 1.67
N PHE A 12 3.39 -0.03 1.53
CA PHE A 12 2.31 -0.86 1.06
C PHE A 12 1.76 -0.31 -0.27
N VAL A 13 1.63 -1.20 -1.26
CA VAL A 13 1.05 -0.90 -2.57
C VAL A 13 -0.01 -1.95 -2.88
N ASP A 14 -1.26 -1.55 -3.09
CA ASP A 14 -2.34 -2.47 -3.45
C ASP A 14 -2.28 -2.94 -4.91
N ASN A 15 -3.04 -3.99 -5.23
CA ASN A 15 -3.10 -4.54 -6.58
C ASN A 15 -3.53 -3.53 -7.64
N PHE A 16 -4.43 -2.61 -7.30
CA PHE A 16 -4.84 -1.57 -8.25
C PHE A 16 -3.63 -0.75 -8.73
N VAL A 17 -2.81 -0.27 -7.79
CA VAL A 17 -1.60 0.48 -8.14
C VAL A 17 -0.58 -0.39 -8.85
N ILE A 18 -0.37 -1.64 -8.41
CA ILE A 18 0.56 -2.58 -9.08
C ILE A 18 0.21 -2.71 -10.57
N ARG A 19 -1.05 -3.02 -10.88
CA ARG A 19 -1.51 -3.21 -12.27
C ARG A 19 -1.42 -1.90 -13.05
N ARG A 20 -1.85 -0.79 -12.46
CA ARG A 20 -1.88 0.50 -13.14
C ARG A 20 -0.47 1.03 -13.45
N VAL A 21 0.48 0.87 -12.53
CA VAL A 21 1.88 1.24 -12.76
C VAL A 21 2.48 0.36 -13.85
N GLU A 22 2.23 -0.96 -13.83
CA GLU A 22 2.71 -1.88 -14.87
C GLU A 22 2.15 -1.54 -16.26
N GLU A 23 0.88 -1.13 -16.34
CA GLU A 23 0.27 -0.64 -17.59
C GLU A 23 0.92 0.65 -18.11
N MET A 24 1.23 1.60 -17.21
CA MET A 24 1.79 2.90 -17.57
C MET A 24 3.29 2.82 -17.88
N THR A 25 4.02 1.95 -17.20
CA THR A 25 5.45 1.75 -17.33
C THR A 25 5.74 0.29 -17.00
N PRO A 26 5.86 -0.58 -18.01
CA PRO A 26 6.15 -1.99 -17.79
C PRO A 26 7.50 -2.17 -17.11
N MET A 27 7.50 -2.72 -15.90
CA MET A 27 8.69 -2.92 -15.06
C MET A 27 8.78 -4.37 -14.56
N GLY A 28 7.83 -5.24 -14.92
CA GLY A 28 7.77 -6.62 -14.45
C GLY A 28 7.20 -6.75 -13.04
N LEU A 29 6.31 -5.86 -12.62
CA LEU A 29 5.64 -5.93 -11.33
C LEU A 29 4.71 -7.16 -11.24
N PRO A 30 4.53 -7.74 -10.03
CA PRO A 30 3.73 -8.96 -9.87
C PRO A 30 2.22 -8.64 -9.91
N VAL A 31 1.65 -8.50 -11.10
CA VAL A 31 0.24 -8.10 -11.32
C VAL A 31 -0.82 -9.03 -10.71
N GLU A 32 -0.44 -10.26 -10.39
CA GLU A 32 -1.29 -11.26 -9.71
C GLU A 32 -1.25 -11.15 -8.17
N ALA A 33 -0.39 -10.30 -7.62
CA ALA A 33 -0.27 -10.10 -6.18
C ALA A 33 -1.36 -9.15 -5.67
N ASN A 34 -2.06 -9.54 -4.60
CA ASN A 34 -3.06 -8.68 -3.95
C ASN A 34 -2.45 -7.37 -3.40
N ALA A 35 -1.18 -7.42 -3.01
CA ALA A 35 -0.41 -6.29 -2.54
C ALA A 35 1.09 -6.56 -2.71
N LEU A 36 1.85 -5.48 -2.76
CA LEU A 36 3.31 -5.45 -2.75
C LEU A 36 3.75 -4.70 -1.50
N LEU A 37 4.65 -5.32 -0.74
CA LEU A 37 5.36 -4.66 0.35
C LEU A 37 6.78 -4.33 -0.13
N ILE A 38 7.22 -3.09 0.06
CA ILE A 38 8.59 -2.65 -0.24
C ILE A 38 9.25 -2.30 1.08
N LEU A 39 10.33 -2.99 1.41
CA LEU A 39 11.05 -2.83 2.67
C LEU A 39 12.48 -2.37 2.37
N GLU A 40 13.01 -1.49 3.22
CA GLU A 40 14.39 -1.02 3.15
C GLU A 40 15.02 -1.06 4.53
N THR A 41 16.30 -1.43 4.55
CA THR A 41 17.18 -1.47 5.72
C THR A 41 18.33 -0.51 5.49
N ASP A 42 18.83 0.10 6.56
CA ASP A 42 19.95 1.03 6.54
C ASP A 42 21.02 0.64 7.59
N GLY A 43 22.21 1.22 7.48
CA GLY A 43 23.33 0.95 8.38
C GLY A 43 24.61 0.55 7.65
N SER A 44 25.48 -0.18 8.34
CA SER A 44 26.70 -0.72 7.72
C SER A 44 26.36 -1.84 6.73
N PRO A 45 27.20 -2.14 5.72
CA PRO A 45 26.93 -3.21 4.76
C PRO A 45 26.61 -4.55 5.42
N ALA A 46 27.33 -4.90 6.50
CA ALA A 46 27.10 -6.13 7.24
C ALA A 46 25.76 -6.13 8.02
N ALA A 47 25.35 -4.98 8.56
CA ALA A 47 24.06 -4.84 9.24
C ALA A 47 22.89 -4.95 8.24
N VAL A 48 23.00 -4.25 7.11
CA VAL A 48 22.02 -4.31 6.02
C VAL A 48 21.82 -5.74 5.51
N GLU A 49 22.90 -6.48 5.28
CA GLU A 49 22.82 -7.87 4.82
C GLU A 49 22.17 -8.79 5.86
N ALA A 50 22.54 -8.66 7.14
CA ALA A 50 21.96 -9.44 8.23
C ALA A 50 20.46 -9.14 8.42
N ASP A 51 20.09 -7.86 8.44
CA ASP A 51 18.71 -7.42 8.61
C ASP A 51 17.84 -7.84 7.43
N ALA A 52 18.33 -7.69 6.20
CA ALA A 52 17.63 -8.12 5.00
C ALA A 52 17.34 -9.63 5.03
N GLN A 53 18.33 -10.46 5.39
CA GLN A 53 18.14 -11.91 5.49
C GLN A 53 17.10 -12.27 6.57
N GLN A 54 17.15 -11.58 7.70
CA GLN A 54 16.19 -11.81 8.78
C GLN A 54 14.77 -11.41 8.38
N ILE A 55 14.60 -10.30 7.67
CA ILE A 55 13.32 -9.84 7.11
C ILE A 55 12.78 -10.89 6.12
N VAL A 56 13.62 -11.40 5.21
CA VAL A 56 13.23 -12.44 4.24
C VAL A 56 12.65 -13.66 4.96
N ASP A 57 13.31 -14.12 6.02
CA ASP A 57 12.85 -15.28 6.79
C ASP A 57 11.51 -15.02 7.47
N ILE A 58 11.31 -13.80 8.02
CA ILE A 58 10.04 -13.40 8.64
C ILE A 58 8.92 -13.37 7.59
N LEU A 59 9.16 -12.78 6.42
CA LEU A 59 8.17 -12.68 5.35
C LEU A 59 7.77 -14.07 4.83
N LYS A 60 8.73 -14.96 4.60
CA LYS A 60 8.47 -16.35 4.19
C LYS A 60 7.66 -17.11 5.24
N LYS A 61 8.04 -17.01 6.52
CA LYS A 61 7.29 -17.63 7.64
C LYS A 61 5.88 -17.05 7.79
N SER A 62 5.68 -15.79 7.40
CA SER A 62 4.38 -15.11 7.42
C SER A 62 3.51 -15.42 6.19
N GLY A 63 3.97 -16.28 5.28
CA GLY A 63 3.19 -16.72 4.11
C GLY A 63 3.28 -15.81 2.89
N ALA A 64 4.32 -14.98 2.78
CA ALA A 64 4.57 -14.22 1.55
C ALA A 64 4.77 -15.18 0.36
N LYS A 65 4.01 -14.97 -0.73
CA LYS A 65 4.05 -15.83 -1.93
C LYS A 65 5.37 -15.72 -2.69
N ASP A 66 5.91 -14.51 -2.77
CA ASP A 66 7.20 -14.20 -3.41
C ASP A 66 7.95 -13.20 -2.52
N VAL A 67 9.26 -13.38 -2.40
CA VAL A 67 10.14 -12.51 -1.62
C VAL A 67 11.44 -12.33 -2.40
N LYS A 68 11.72 -11.09 -2.80
CA LYS A 68 12.91 -10.73 -3.59
C LYS A 68 13.72 -9.69 -2.83
N VAL A 69 15.03 -9.94 -2.74
CA VAL A 69 16.02 -8.93 -2.33
C VAL A 69 16.55 -8.31 -3.62
N ALA A 70 16.53 -6.98 -3.72
CA ALA A 70 17.09 -6.29 -4.87
C ALA A 70 18.59 -6.59 -4.98
N LYS A 71 19.05 -6.99 -6.16
CA LYS A 71 20.45 -7.39 -6.39
C LYS A 71 21.42 -6.21 -6.36
N ASP A 72 20.91 -5.02 -6.68
CA ASP A 72 21.68 -3.79 -6.79
C ASP A 72 20.79 -2.55 -6.60
N ALA A 73 21.43 -1.37 -6.54
CA ALA A 73 20.76 -0.10 -6.39
C ALA A 73 19.81 0.25 -7.55
N ASN A 74 20.06 -0.25 -8.76
CA ASN A 74 19.20 0.01 -9.91
C ASN A 74 17.88 -0.78 -9.79
N GLU A 75 17.95 -2.04 -9.37
CA GLU A 75 16.76 -2.84 -9.10
C GLU A 75 15.98 -2.28 -7.89
N ALA A 76 16.66 -1.83 -6.84
CA ALA A 76 15.99 -1.15 -5.73
C ALA A 76 15.27 0.13 -6.20
N ALA A 77 15.94 0.95 -7.02
CA ALA A 77 15.36 2.18 -7.57
C ALA A 77 14.14 1.90 -8.46
N MET A 78 14.08 0.75 -9.12
CA MET A 78 12.90 0.31 -9.89
C MET A 78 11.66 0.20 -9.00
N TYR A 79 11.77 -0.49 -7.85
CA TYR A 79 10.65 -0.64 -6.91
C TYR A 79 10.26 0.70 -6.28
N TRP A 80 11.24 1.54 -5.95
CA TRP A 80 10.97 2.90 -5.44
C TRP A 80 10.28 3.80 -6.46
N LYS A 81 10.63 3.66 -7.74
CA LYS A 81 9.94 4.34 -8.83
C LYS A 81 8.51 3.84 -8.97
N ALA A 82 8.26 2.54 -8.86
CA ALA A 82 6.90 1.99 -8.86
C ALA A 82 6.06 2.53 -7.69
N ARG A 83 6.62 2.57 -6.48
CA ARG A 83 5.97 3.17 -5.30
C ARG A 83 5.64 4.65 -5.50
N SER A 84 6.57 5.41 -6.07
CA SER A 84 6.41 6.84 -6.36
C SER A 84 5.35 7.09 -7.44
N ALA A 85 5.28 6.23 -8.45
CA ALA A 85 4.29 6.30 -9.53
C ALA A 85 2.85 6.02 -9.05
N GLY A 86 2.68 5.43 -7.86
CA GLY A 86 1.38 5.09 -7.30
C GLY A 86 0.43 6.28 -7.17
N PHE A 87 0.93 7.46 -6.81
CA PHE A 87 0.09 8.67 -6.76
C PHE A 87 -0.45 9.04 -8.14
N ALA A 88 0.38 9.02 -9.17
CA ALA A 88 -0.07 9.29 -10.54
C ALA A 88 -1.08 8.23 -11.02
N ALA A 89 -0.87 6.96 -10.66
CA ALA A 89 -1.79 5.87 -10.97
C ALA A 89 -3.17 6.07 -10.33
N VAL A 90 -3.22 6.49 -9.06
CA VAL A 90 -4.46 6.73 -8.31
C VAL A 90 -5.19 7.97 -8.80
N PHE A 91 -4.53 9.13 -8.85
CA PHE A 91 -5.19 10.39 -9.20
C PHE A 91 -5.54 10.50 -10.70
N GLY A 92 -4.94 9.67 -11.55
CA GLY A 92 -5.31 9.54 -12.96
C GLY A 92 -6.43 8.54 -13.25
N ALA A 93 -6.98 7.87 -12.23
CA ALA A 93 -7.94 6.78 -12.40
C ALA A 93 -9.40 7.22 -12.61
N ALA A 94 -9.75 8.44 -12.21
CA ALA A 94 -11.14 8.92 -12.24
C ALA A 94 -11.20 10.45 -12.41
N HIS A 95 -12.39 10.95 -12.73
CA HIS A 95 -12.65 12.40 -12.81
C HIS A 95 -12.50 13.11 -11.46
N THR A 96 -12.83 12.42 -10.37
CA THR A 96 -12.62 12.89 -9.01
C THR A 96 -12.10 11.75 -8.17
N VAL A 97 -11.00 11.98 -7.46
CA VAL A 97 -10.45 11.06 -6.48
C VAL A 97 -10.53 11.73 -5.13
N MET A 98 -11.31 11.14 -4.22
CA MET A 98 -11.36 11.59 -2.84
C MET A 98 -10.40 10.71 -2.06
N ALA A 99 -9.19 11.22 -1.86
CA ALA A 99 -8.12 10.56 -1.12
C ALA A 99 -7.97 11.25 0.24
N GLU A 100 -7.77 10.45 1.27
CA GLU A 100 -7.53 10.95 2.63
C GLU A 100 -6.24 10.37 3.19
N ASP A 101 -5.77 10.97 4.29
CA ASP A 101 -4.59 10.52 5.02
C ASP A 101 -5.01 9.97 6.39
N VAL A 102 -4.77 8.68 6.62
CA VAL A 102 -5.28 7.96 7.79
C VAL A 102 -4.17 7.19 8.48
N ALA A 103 -3.91 7.53 9.74
CA ALA A 103 -2.98 6.82 10.61
C ALA A 103 -3.72 5.95 11.61
N VAL A 104 -3.27 4.70 11.76
CA VAL A 104 -3.72 3.75 12.80
C VAL A 104 -2.52 3.18 13.53
N PRO A 105 -2.66 2.66 14.77
CA PRO A 105 -1.59 1.89 15.40
C PRO A 105 -1.10 0.76 14.47
N ARG A 106 0.22 0.56 14.38
CA ARG A 106 0.83 -0.41 13.44
C ARG A 106 0.29 -1.83 13.60
N ASP A 107 -0.02 -2.24 14.82
CA ASP A 107 -0.61 -3.54 15.15
C ASP A 107 -2.09 -3.64 14.77
N LYS A 108 -2.75 -2.51 14.51
CA LYS A 108 -4.13 -2.38 14.01
C LYS A 108 -4.23 -2.21 12.50
N LEU A 109 -3.11 -2.01 11.80
CA LEU A 109 -3.09 -1.82 10.34
C LEU A 109 -3.81 -2.93 9.56
N ALA A 110 -3.53 -4.20 9.89
CA ALA A 110 -4.18 -5.33 9.24
C ALA A 110 -5.69 -5.40 9.52
N GLU A 111 -6.12 -4.97 10.71
CA GLU A 111 -7.54 -4.86 11.07
C GLU A 111 -8.23 -3.76 10.27
N PHE A 112 -7.60 -2.59 10.18
CA PHE A 112 -8.09 -1.46 9.39
C PHE A 112 -8.26 -1.83 7.90
N ILE A 113 -7.27 -2.50 7.29
CA ILE A 113 -7.35 -2.97 5.90
C ILE A 113 -8.55 -3.91 5.69
N ARG A 114 -8.84 -4.81 6.64
CA ARG A 114 -10.03 -5.68 6.54
C ARG A 114 -11.32 -4.86 6.58
N ARG A 115 -11.41 -3.88 7.48
CA ARG A 115 -12.57 -2.97 7.58
C ARG A 115 -12.76 -2.17 6.29
N LEU A 116 -11.70 -1.69 5.64
CA LEU A 116 -11.79 -1.04 4.33
C LEU A 116 -12.45 -1.96 3.29
N GLY A 117 -12.09 -3.24 3.26
CA GLY A 117 -12.71 -4.23 2.38
C GLY A 117 -14.21 -4.44 2.66
N GLU A 118 -14.62 -4.42 3.93
CA GLU A 118 -16.03 -4.51 4.33
C GLU A 118 -16.83 -3.26 3.92
N ILE A 119 -16.26 -2.07 4.16
CA ILE A 119 -16.86 -0.79 3.77
C ILE A 119 -16.99 -0.71 2.25
N SER A 120 -15.98 -1.17 1.51
CA SER A 120 -16.01 -1.20 0.04
C SER A 120 -17.18 -2.05 -0.46
N LYS A 121 -17.36 -3.27 0.08
CA LYS A 121 -18.48 -4.16 -0.27
C LYS A 121 -19.84 -3.55 0.07
N LYS A 122 -19.97 -2.95 1.27
CA LYS A 122 -21.21 -2.37 1.76
C LYS A 122 -21.64 -1.13 0.98
N SER A 123 -20.68 -0.27 0.64
CA SER A 123 -20.95 1.01 -0.03
C SER A 123 -21.11 0.87 -1.54
N GLY A 124 -20.56 -0.19 -2.14
CA GLY A 124 -20.45 -0.36 -3.59
C GLY A 124 -19.33 0.46 -4.22
N PHE A 125 -18.56 1.23 -3.44
CA PHE A 125 -17.36 1.91 -3.93
C PHE A 125 -16.15 1.00 -3.85
N PHE A 126 -15.34 1.02 -4.90
CA PHE A 126 -13.98 0.51 -4.82
C PHE A 126 -13.14 1.45 -3.92
N ILE A 127 -12.57 0.91 -2.85
CA ILE A 127 -11.66 1.64 -1.96
C ILE A 127 -10.24 1.18 -2.26
N GLN A 128 -9.49 2.06 -2.92
CA GLN A 128 -8.06 1.91 -3.16
C GLN A 128 -7.30 2.33 -1.90
N PHE A 129 -6.14 1.73 -1.61
CA PHE A 129 -5.25 2.25 -0.58
C PHE A 129 -3.78 1.90 -0.85
N LEU A 130 -2.90 2.85 -0.58
CA LEU A 130 -1.45 2.66 -0.51
C LEU A 130 -0.91 3.50 0.66
N GLY A 131 0.33 3.26 1.11
CA GLY A 131 0.91 4.13 2.12
C GLY A 131 2.10 3.54 2.86
N HIS A 132 2.42 4.19 3.97
CA HIS A 132 3.55 3.88 4.84
C HIS A 132 3.12 2.88 5.92
N ALA A 133 3.19 1.59 5.60
CA ALA A 133 2.88 0.54 6.57
C ALA A 133 3.83 0.55 7.79
N GLY A 134 5.02 1.15 7.65
CA GLY A 134 6.05 1.24 8.68
C GLY A 134 5.62 2.05 9.90
N ASP A 135 4.83 3.09 9.72
CA ASP A 135 4.31 3.95 10.80
C ASP A 135 2.79 3.80 10.99
N GLY A 136 2.12 2.99 10.17
CA GLY A 136 0.68 2.72 10.27
C GLY A 136 -0.18 3.71 9.49
N ASN A 137 0.42 4.44 8.55
CA ASN A 137 -0.24 5.43 7.72
C ASN A 137 -0.66 4.85 6.35
N LEU A 138 -1.93 5.01 5.98
CA LEU A 138 -2.48 4.64 4.67
C LEU A 138 -3.28 5.80 4.08
N HIS A 139 -3.32 5.82 2.75
CA HIS A 139 -4.09 6.78 1.96
C HIS A 139 -5.28 6.09 1.28
N PRO A 140 -6.39 5.85 2.00
CA PRO A 140 -7.59 5.32 1.38
C PRO A 140 -8.18 6.33 0.40
N SER A 141 -8.60 5.84 -0.76
CA SER A 141 -9.13 6.66 -1.85
C SER A 141 -10.42 6.08 -2.42
N ILE A 142 -11.39 6.94 -2.70
CA ILE A 142 -12.63 6.63 -3.41
C ILE A 142 -12.61 7.32 -4.76
N PHE A 143 -12.86 6.54 -5.82
CA PHE A 143 -13.04 7.05 -7.18
C PHE A 143 -14.50 7.43 -7.39
N THR A 144 -14.74 8.66 -7.82
CA THR A 144 -16.09 9.25 -7.96
C THR A 144 -16.08 10.34 -9.04
N ASP A 145 -17.22 10.99 -9.25
CA ASP A 145 -17.34 12.19 -10.08
C ASP A 145 -18.13 13.27 -9.35
N ILE A 146 -17.49 14.41 -9.05
CA ILE A 146 -18.16 15.54 -8.37
C ILE A 146 -19.32 16.14 -9.19
N ARG A 147 -19.38 15.88 -10.50
CA ARG A 147 -20.49 16.29 -11.36
C ARG A 147 -21.76 15.47 -11.09
N ASN A 148 -21.61 14.25 -10.58
CA ASN A 148 -22.71 13.42 -10.09
C ASN A 148 -22.92 13.65 -8.59
N LYS A 149 -23.81 14.59 -8.23
CA LYS A 149 -24.03 15.01 -6.84
C LYS A 149 -24.44 13.85 -5.93
N GLU A 150 -25.33 12.97 -6.39
CA GLU A 150 -25.82 11.85 -5.56
C GLU A 150 -24.70 10.85 -5.27
N GLU A 151 -23.91 10.48 -6.28
CA GLU A 151 -22.75 9.61 -6.10
C GLU A 151 -21.71 10.24 -5.20
N PHE A 152 -21.39 11.52 -5.42
CA PHE A 152 -20.42 12.25 -4.61
C PHE A 152 -20.83 12.35 -3.15
N GLU A 153 -22.11 12.60 -2.85
CA GLU A 153 -22.63 12.57 -1.47
C GLU A 153 -22.51 11.18 -0.82
N ARG A 154 -22.76 10.10 -1.57
CA ARG A 154 -22.53 8.73 -1.06
C ARG A 154 -21.04 8.46 -0.83
N ALA A 155 -20.17 8.95 -1.71
CA ALA A 155 -18.72 8.83 -1.55
C ALA A 155 -18.27 9.52 -0.26
N GLN A 156 -18.72 10.75 -0.01
CA GLN A 156 -18.43 11.50 1.23
C GLN A 156 -18.89 10.75 2.48
N LYS A 157 -20.11 10.18 2.48
CA LYS A 157 -20.61 9.36 3.58
C LYS A 157 -19.76 8.10 3.81
N THR A 158 -19.28 7.50 2.74
CA THR A 158 -18.39 6.32 2.78
C THR A 158 -17.03 6.70 3.35
N MET A 159 -16.47 7.85 2.97
CA MET A 159 -15.20 8.33 3.54
C MET A 159 -15.31 8.65 5.04
N ALA A 160 -16.43 9.21 5.48
CA ALA A 160 -16.71 9.38 6.90
C ALA A 160 -16.79 8.04 7.66
N GLU A 161 -17.22 6.96 7.00
CA GLU A 161 -17.18 5.60 7.57
C GLU A 161 -15.74 5.05 7.65
N ILE A 162 -14.90 5.35 6.65
CA ILE A 162 -13.47 5.01 6.66
C ILE A 162 -12.76 5.68 7.85
N PHE A 163 -12.98 6.97 8.09
CA PHE A 163 -12.41 7.65 9.27
C PHE A 163 -12.86 7.03 10.59
N ARG A 164 -14.15 6.68 10.70
CA ARG A 164 -14.67 5.96 11.87
C ARG A 164 -14.06 4.57 12.03
N ALA A 165 -13.56 3.97 10.96
CA ALA A 165 -12.89 2.69 11.02
C ALA A 165 -11.42 2.75 11.45
N ALA A 166 -10.81 3.94 11.39
CA ALA A 166 -9.45 4.19 11.85
C ALA A 166 -9.36 4.45 13.36
N MET A 167 -10.48 4.83 13.98
CA MET A 167 -10.61 5.04 15.42
C MET A 167 -10.80 3.74 16.20
#